data_AF-A0A2P8QTS8-F1
#
_entry.id   AF-A0A2P8QTS8-F1
#
_cell.length_a   1.000
_cell.length_b   1.000
_cell.length_c   1.000
_cell.angle_alpha   90.00
_cell.angle_beta   90.00
_cell.angle_gamma   90.00
#
_symmetry.space_group_name_H-M   'P 1'
#
loop_
_entity.id
_entity.type
_entity.pdbx_description
1 polymer ?
#
loop_
_entity_poly.entity_id
_entity_poly.type
_entity_poly.pdbx_seq_one_letter_code
_entity_poly.pdbx_strand_id
1 'polypeptide(L)'
;MRSFATLDAKKNPSTIGVTFTKEALSNLPATPREYEFSLPPEASASAFRYVIITWNPQGHQPLDVYNSAHFDFHFYSLGAEERKKITANGDDLIKVYKAPLKKSLPTDYIPEPTNPAPREGRHWVDSKSSEFRGLPFTKTFIYGTYNGEIVFGEPMLTKSWLETQPNFTEAIKLPEAYSKSAYYPTSYSVKYERTQQVYTMSLDRLMFRSSKSF
;
A
#
# COMPACT_ATOMS: atom_id res chain seq x y z
N MET A 1 -8.45 11.34 -11.22
CA MET A 1 -8.29 10.30 -10.18
C MET A 1 -8.95 10.80 -8.90
N ARG A 2 -9.61 9.95 -8.14
CA ARG A 2 -10.37 10.31 -6.94
C ARG A 2 -10.29 9.19 -5.89
N SER A 3 -10.14 9.55 -4.63
CA SER A 3 -10.29 8.62 -3.50
C SER A 3 -11.75 8.42 -3.11
N PHE A 4 -12.09 7.25 -2.56
CA PHE A 4 -13.43 6.94 -2.09
C PHE A 4 -13.40 6.04 -0.85
N ALA A 5 -14.55 5.95 -0.20
CA ALA A 5 -14.85 4.93 0.78
C ALA A 5 -16.29 4.45 0.60
N THR A 6 -16.55 3.19 0.90
CA THR A 6 -17.90 2.64 1.02
C THR A 6 -18.13 2.21 2.46
N LEU A 7 -19.40 2.23 2.87
CA LEU A 7 -19.81 1.81 4.20
C LEU A 7 -20.58 0.49 4.15
N ASP A 8 -20.56 -0.28 5.23
CA ASP A 8 -21.45 -1.41 5.46
C ASP A 8 -22.86 -0.95 5.92
N ALA A 9 -23.76 -1.91 6.13
CA ALA A 9 -25.13 -1.62 6.63
C ALA A 9 -25.16 -0.94 8.02
N LYS A 10 -24.06 -1.04 8.78
CA LYS A 10 -23.89 -0.41 10.10
C LYS A 10 -23.15 0.93 10.02
N LYS A 11 -22.93 1.45 8.81
CA LYS A 11 -22.19 2.70 8.53
C LYS A 11 -20.70 2.64 8.92
N ASN A 12 -20.11 1.47 9.03
CA ASN A 12 -18.66 1.32 9.21
C ASN A 12 -17.95 1.26 7.85
N PRO A 13 -16.70 1.75 7.72
CA PRO A 13 -15.96 1.64 6.48
C PRO A 13 -15.77 0.17 6.10
N SER A 14 -16.22 -0.19 4.90
CA SER A 14 -16.15 -1.53 4.33
C SER A 14 -15.10 -1.65 3.22
N THR A 15 -14.88 -0.56 2.49
CA THR A 15 -13.90 -0.44 1.40
C THR A 15 -13.33 0.97 1.40
N ILE A 16 -12.04 1.12 1.11
CA ILE A 16 -11.39 2.39 0.78
C ILE A 16 -10.58 2.21 -0.49
N GLY A 17 -10.38 3.25 -1.27
CA GLY A 17 -9.61 3.09 -2.50
C GLY A 17 -9.53 4.34 -3.34
N VAL A 18 -9.08 4.14 -4.58
CA VAL A 18 -9.01 5.16 -5.62
C VAL A 18 -9.62 4.67 -6.92
N THR A 19 -10.19 5.60 -7.66
CA THR A 19 -10.62 5.40 -9.04
C THR A 19 -9.83 6.29 -9.98
N PHE A 20 -9.48 5.76 -11.15
CA PHE A 20 -8.77 6.47 -12.19
C PHE A 20 -9.21 5.98 -13.57
N THR A 21 -9.25 6.87 -14.55
CA THR A 21 -9.69 6.51 -15.89
C THR A 21 -8.60 5.76 -16.63
N LYS A 22 -8.95 5.10 -17.73
CA LYS A 22 -7.99 4.43 -18.60
C LYS A 22 -6.96 5.39 -19.18
N GLU A 23 -7.37 6.61 -19.47
CA GLU A 23 -6.51 7.67 -19.99
C GLU A 23 -5.42 8.06 -18.99
N ALA A 24 -5.63 7.85 -17.69
CA ALA A 24 -4.61 8.09 -16.66
C ALA A 24 -3.38 7.17 -16.80
N LEU A 25 -3.47 6.10 -17.58
CA LEU A 25 -2.32 5.23 -17.91
C LEU A 25 -1.57 5.68 -19.18
N SER A 26 -2.03 6.75 -19.84
CA SER A 26 -1.44 7.29 -21.07
C SER A 26 -0.68 8.58 -20.79
N ASN A 27 0.32 8.90 -21.62
CA ASN A 27 1.13 10.13 -21.52
C ASN A 27 1.72 10.35 -20.11
N LEU A 28 2.11 9.27 -19.44
CA LEU A 28 2.71 9.32 -18.12
C LEU A 28 4.08 10.00 -18.18
N PRO A 29 4.49 10.75 -17.13
CA PRO A 29 5.79 11.38 -17.08
C PRO A 29 6.94 10.38 -17.24
N ALA A 30 8.03 10.80 -17.88
CA ALA A 30 9.26 10.01 -18.00
C ALA A 30 10.06 9.96 -16.69
N THR A 31 9.69 10.75 -15.68
CA THR A 31 10.32 10.79 -14.36
C THR A 31 9.32 10.39 -13.28
N PRO A 32 9.77 9.89 -12.12
CA PRO A 32 8.87 9.56 -11.02
C PRO A 32 7.95 10.72 -10.62
N ARG A 33 6.73 10.39 -10.21
CA ARG A 33 5.73 11.39 -9.79
C ARG A 33 4.84 10.86 -8.68
N GLU A 34 4.66 11.67 -7.65
CA GLU A 34 3.74 11.39 -6.55
C GLU A 34 2.43 12.17 -6.69
N TYR A 35 1.32 11.54 -6.29
CA TYR A 35 0.00 12.14 -6.19
C TYR A 35 -0.62 11.77 -4.84
N GLU A 36 -0.98 12.77 -4.03
CA GLU A 36 -1.56 12.56 -2.70
C GLU A 36 -3.08 12.82 -2.72
N PHE A 37 -3.85 11.89 -2.17
CA PHE A 37 -5.31 11.99 -2.06
C PHE A 37 -5.77 11.67 -0.64
N SER A 38 -6.40 12.62 0.04
CA SER A 38 -7.06 12.35 1.33
C SER A 38 -8.19 11.35 1.16
N LEU A 39 -8.33 10.41 2.09
CA LEU A 39 -9.54 9.57 2.12
C LEU A 39 -10.73 10.40 2.60
N PRO A 40 -11.95 10.12 2.12
CA PRO A 40 -13.12 10.88 2.52
C PRO A 40 -13.49 10.60 3.99
N PRO A 41 -14.30 11.46 4.66
CA PRO A 41 -14.63 11.34 6.08
C PRO A 41 -15.24 9.99 6.50
N GLU A 42 -15.92 9.31 5.58
CA GLU A 42 -16.47 7.96 5.74
C GLU A 42 -15.39 6.91 6.07
N ALA A 43 -14.13 7.16 5.70
CA ALA A 43 -12.98 6.31 6.04
C ALA A 43 -12.38 6.59 7.43
N SER A 44 -12.91 7.54 8.20
CA SER A 44 -12.28 8.03 9.46
C SER A 44 -12.08 6.96 10.53
N ALA A 45 -12.90 5.90 10.54
CA ALA A 45 -12.75 4.76 11.44
C ALA A 45 -11.79 3.68 10.90
N SER A 46 -11.31 3.81 9.66
CA SER A 46 -10.29 2.91 9.11
C SER A 46 -8.91 3.22 9.69
N ALA A 47 -7.98 2.27 9.51
CA ALA A 47 -6.59 2.45 9.92
C ALA A 47 -5.86 3.51 9.08
N PHE A 48 -6.38 3.86 7.90
CA PHE A 48 -5.70 4.69 6.90
C PHE A 48 -6.36 6.07 6.77
N ARG A 49 -5.57 7.05 6.33
CA ARG A 49 -5.96 8.47 6.33
C ARG A 49 -5.93 9.09 4.93
N TYR A 50 -4.98 8.68 4.12
CA TYR A 50 -4.77 9.16 2.75
C TYR A 50 -4.03 8.09 1.97
N VAL A 51 -4.00 8.26 0.66
CA VAL A 51 -3.25 7.42 -0.27
C VAL A 51 -2.28 8.29 -1.05
N ILE A 52 -1.03 7.85 -1.16
CA ILE A 52 -0.06 8.40 -2.10
C ILE A 52 0.12 7.40 -3.22
N ILE A 53 0.03 7.89 -4.44
CA ILE A 53 0.26 7.10 -5.64
C ILE A 53 1.56 7.58 -6.26
N THR A 54 2.54 6.69 -6.28
CA THR A 54 3.85 6.96 -6.90
C THR A 54 3.88 6.27 -8.24
N TRP A 55 4.14 7.02 -9.31
CA TRP A 55 4.47 6.48 -10.62
C TRP A 55 5.97 6.29 -10.74
N ASN A 56 6.42 5.08 -11.06
CA ASN A 56 7.82 4.71 -11.23
C ASN A 56 8.09 4.27 -12.68
N PRO A 57 8.45 5.18 -13.60
CA PRO A 57 8.57 4.87 -15.03
C PRO A 57 9.70 3.90 -15.39
N GLN A 58 10.73 3.80 -14.55
CA GLN A 58 11.84 2.85 -14.71
C GLN A 58 11.84 1.74 -13.64
N GLY A 59 10.78 1.66 -12.84
CA GLY A 59 10.79 0.86 -11.63
C GLY A 59 11.75 1.39 -10.56
N HIS A 60 12.02 0.59 -9.54
CA HIS A 60 12.97 0.89 -8.47
C HIS A 60 13.55 -0.38 -7.84
N GLN A 61 14.43 -0.20 -6.86
CA GLN A 61 15.03 -1.29 -6.08
C GLN A 61 13.96 -2.12 -5.31
N PRO A 62 14.17 -3.42 -5.03
CA PRO A 62 15.35 -4.21 -5.32
C PRO A 62 15.55 -4.37 -6.82
N LEU A 63 16.77 -4.09 -7.28
CA LEU A 63 17.11 -4.21 -8.69
C LEU A 63 16.84 -5.65 -9.14
N ASP A 64 16.37 -5.79 -10.37
CA ASP A 64 15.97 -7.04 -11.02
C ASP A 64 14.65 -7.63 -10.52
N VAL A 65 14.05 -7.05 -9.47
CA VAL A 65 12.73 -7.43 -8.97
C VAL A 65 11.68 -6.41 -9.41
N TYR A 66 11.84 -5.14 -9.02
CA TYR A 66 10.84 -4.08 -9.27
C TYR A 66 11.24 -3.13 -10.41
N ASN A 67 11.95 -3.64 -11.43
CA ASN A 67 12.43 -2.87 -12.59
C ASN A 67 11.33 -2.51 -13.62
N SER A 68 10.19 -3.20 -13.60
CA SER A 68 9.09 -2.92 -14.53
C SER A 68 8.43 -1.60 -14.19
N ALA A 69 7.99 -0.80 -15.17
CA ALA A 69 7.27 0.43 -14.88
C ALA A 69 5.95 0.17 -14.13
N HIS A 70 5.74 0.82 -12.99
CA HIS A 70 4.66 0.47 -12.06
C HIS A 70 4.18 1.65 -11.21
N PHE A 71 3.07 1.43 -10.52
CA PHE A 71 2.48 2.35 -9.57
C PHE A 71 2.46 1.74 -8.17
N ASP A 72 2.80 2.56 -7.18
CA ASP A 72 2.75 2.18 -5.76
C ASP A 72 1.59 2.91 -5.11
N PHE A 73 0.67 2.18 -4.48
CA PHE A 73 -0.51 2.74 -3.84
C PHE A 73 -0.32 2.72 -2.31
N HIS A 74 0.40 3.68 -1.77
CA HIS A 74 0.69 3.76 -0.35
C HIS A 74 -0.51 4.25 0.46
N PHE A 75 -1.23 3.36 1.13
CA PHE A 75 -2.27 3.74 2.09
C PHE A 75 -1.63 3.98 3.45
N TYR A 76 -1.49 5.25 3.85
CA TYR A 76 -0.81 5.62 5.09
C TYR A 76 -1.76 5.67 6.29
N SER A 77 -1.32 5.09 7.40
CA SER A 77 -1.92 5.27 8.73
C SER A 77 -1.31 6.45 9.48
N LEU A 78 -0.03 6.75 9.20
CA LEU A 78 0.74 7.87 9.76
C LEU A 78 0.25 9.22 9.22
N GLY A 79 0.25 10.28 10.03
CA GLY A 79 -0.12 11.62 9.56
C GLY A 79 0.84 12.15 8.48
N ALA A 80 0.33 12.93 7.52
CA ALA A 80 1.15 13.44 6.41
C ALA A 80 2.35 14.29 6.87
N GLU A 81 2.16 15.10 7.91
CA GLU A 81 3.25 15.91 8.50
C GLU A 81 4.24 15.09 9.33
N GLU A 82 3.81 13.98 9.91
CA GLU A 82 4.71 13.05 10.61
C GLU A 82 5.52 12.23 9.60
N ARG A 83 4.88 11.77 8.53
CA ARG A 83 5.51 11.07 7.41
C ARG A 83 6.64 11.90 6.80
N LYS A 84 6.40 13.19 6.54
CA LYS A 84 7.42 14.11 5.99
C LYS A 84 8.66 14.25 6.87
N LYS A 85 8.60 13.89 8.16
CA LYS A 85 9.73 13.94 9.10
C LYS A 85 10.58 12.67 9.09
N ILE A 86 10.17 11.60 8.42
CA ILE A 86 10.98 10.39 8.27
C ILE A 86 12.13 10.71 7.31
N THR A 87 13.35 10.81 7.82
CA THR A 87 14.52 11.17 7.01
C THR A 87 15.26 9.95 6.49
N ALA A 88 15.10 8.79 7.14
CA ALA A 88 15.84 7.56 6.82
C ALA A 88 17.37 7.75 6.78
N ASN A 89 17.89 8.61 7.65
CA ASN A 89 19.32 8.88 7.79
C ASN A 89 19.67 9.32 9.23
N GLY A 90 20.97 9.34 9.56
CA GLY A 90 21.45 9.76 10.88
C GLY A 90 20.75 9.03 12.05
N ASP A 91 20.37 9.78 13.08
CA ASP A 91 19.71 9.24 14.27
C ASP A 91 18.32 8.66 13.99
N ASP A 92 17.65 9.07 12.90
CA ASP A 92 16.34 8.54 12.52
C ASP A 92 16.41 7.06 12.16
N LEU A 93 17.59 6.56 11.76
CA LEU A 93 17.82 5.14 11.48
C LEU A 93 17.50 4.24 12.68
N ILE A 94 17.60 4.74 13.92
CA ILE A 94 17.20 4.00 15.12
C ILE A 94 15.70 3.66 15.05
N LYS A 95 14.86 4.63 14.67
CA LYS A 95 13.41 4.43 14.55
C LYS A 95 13.06 3.62 13.31
N VAL A 96 13.71 3.91 12.19
CA VAL A 96 13.46 3.24 10.90
C VAL A 96 13.81 1.75 10.97
N TYR A 97 14.90 1.37 11.63
CA TYR A 97 15.30 -0.03 11.77
C TYR A 97 14.67 -0.75 12.97
N LYS A 98 13.96 -0.04 13.84
CA LYS A 98 13.22 -0.66 14.94
C LYS A 98 12.17 -1.61 14.39
N ALA A 99 12.41 -2.90 14.53
CA ALA A 99 11.53 -3.93 14.04
C ALA A 99 10.18 -3.91 14.79
N PRO A 100 9.06 -4.22 14.12
CA PRO A 100 7.80 -4.48 14.80
C PRO A 100 7.91 -5.70 15.69
N LEU A 101 6.98 -5.81 16.64
CA LEU A 101 6.76 -7.08 17.33
C LEU A 101 6.39 -8.14 16.30
N LYS A 102 6.88 -9.37 16.49
CA LYS A 102 6.68 -10.47 15.52
C LYS A 102 5.22 -10.68 15.13
N LYS A 103 4.29 -10.52 16.09
CA LYS A 103 2.84 -10.66 15.87
C LYS A 103 2.18 -9.46 15.16
N SER A 104 2.91 -8.34 15.04
CA SER A 104 2.48 -7.11 14.40
C SER A 104 2.93 -6.98 12.95
N LEU A 105 3.60 -8.01 12.42
CA LEU A 105 3.79 -8.23 10.99
C LEU A 105 3.09 -9.53 10.58
N PRO A 106 2.61 -9.63 9.32
CA PRO A 106 2.13 -10.89 8.80
C PRO A 106 3.25 -11.93 8.69
N THR A 107 2.88 -13.20 8.77
CA THR A 107 3.80 -14.31 8.51
C THR A 107 4.40 -14.22 7.11
N ASP A 108 5.64 -14.69 6.95
CA ASP A 108 6.46 -14.69 5.73
C ASP A 108 6.99 -13.32 5.27
N TYR A 109 6.55 -12.23 5.90
CA TYR A 109 7.09 -10.90 5.61
C TYR A 109 8.47 -10.74 6.22
N ILE A 110 9.42 -10.40 5.38
CA ILE A 110 10.81 -10.13 5.74
C ILE A 110 11.18 -8.72 5.34
N PRO A 111 12.18 -8.10 5.99
CA PRO A 111 12.67 -6.80 5.53
C PRO A 111 13.15 -6.90 4.09
N GLU A 112 12.77 -5.92 3.28
CA GLU A 112 13.31 -5.77 1.93
C GLU A 112 14.85 -5.58 2.01
N PRO A 113 15.65 -6.22 1.12
CA PRO A 113 17.10 -6.11 1.12
C PRO A 113 17.58 -4.79 0.48
N THR A 114 16.97 -3.67 0.85
CA THR A 114 17.25 -2.32 0.35
C THR A 114 17.42 -1.35 1.52
N ASN A 115 17.96 -0.17 1.23
CA ASN A 115 17.97 0.89 2.22
C ASN A 115 16.55 1.41 2.45
N PRO A 116 16.18 1.73 3.70
CA PRO A 116 14.94 2.43 3.99
C PRO A 116 14.81 3.74 3.21
N ALA A 117 13.59 4.10 2.85
CA ALA A 117 13.31 5.28 2.04
C ALA A 117 12.83 6.46 2.91
N PRO A 118 13.31 7.69 2.65
CA PRO A 118 12.76 8.89 3.27
C PRO A 118 11.25 8.97 3.04
N ARG A 119 10.50 9.44 4.03
CA ARG A 119 9.02 9.53 4.01
C ARG A 119 8.26 8.18 3.96
N GLU A 120 8.95 7.04 3.92
CA GLU A 120 8.33 5.71 3.86
C GLU A 120 8.77 4.83 5.05
N GLY A 121 10.06 4.88 5.40
CA GLY A 121 10.64 4.02 6.42
C GLY A 121 11.14 2.70 5.83
N ARG A 122 10.95 1.60 6.55
CA ARG A 122 11.47 0.28 6.16
C ARG A 122 10.39 -0.56 5.50
N HIS A 123 10.66 -1.03 4.28
CA HIS A 123 9.79 -1.93 3.52
C HIS A 123 9.92 -3.38 3.99
N TRP A 124 8.79 -4.09 3.91
CA TRP A 124 8.67 -5.51 4.22
C TRP A 124 7.93 -6.22 3.10
N VAL A 125 8.57 -7.22 2.54
CA VAL A 125 8.10 -7.98 1.38
C VAL A 125 7.72 -9.39 1.80
N ASP A 126 6.71 -9.97 1.16
CA ASP A 126 6.37 -11.37 1.34
C ASP A 126 7.41 -12.25 0.63
N SER A 127 8.21 -12.98 1.42
CA SER A 127 9.23 -13.89 0.89
C SER A 127 8.68 -15.02 0.02
N LYS A 128 7.36 -15.23 -0.01
CA LYS A 128 6.68 -16.21 -0.87
C LYS A 128 6.14 -15.62 -2.16
N SER A 129 6.20 -14.31 -2.36
CA SER A 129 5.72 -13.67 -3.58
C SER A 129 6.45 -14.19 -4.82
N SER A 130 5.71 -14.23 -5.94
CA SER A 130 6.16 -14.82 -7.20
C SER A 130 7.46 -14.22 -7.75
N GLU A 131 7.65 -12.92 -7.56
CA GLU A 131 8.83 -12.18 -8.02
C GLU A 131 10.12 -12.61 -7.32
N PHE A 132 10.03 -13.11 -6.09
CA PHE A 132 11.17 -13.69 -5.37
C PHE A 132 11.37 -15.18 -5.67
N ARG A 133 10.58 -15.74 -6.60
CA ARG A 133 10.64 -17.14 -7.05
C ARG A 133 10.94 -17.27 -8.54
N GLY A 134 11.50 -16.22 -9.14
CA GLY A 134 11.94 -16.20 -10.54
C GLY A 134 10.82 -15.93 -11.55
N LEU A 135 9.62 -15.54 -11.11
CA LEU A 135 8.58 -15.07 -12.00
C LEU A 135 8.66 -13.54 -12.16
N PRO A 136 8.20 -12.97 -13.28
CA PRO A 136 8.16 -11.53 -13.45
C PRO A 136 7.27 -10.84 -12.41
N PHE A 137 7.71 -9.68 -11.90
CA PHE A 137 6.87 -8.79 -11.11
C PHE A 137 5.72 -8.23 -11.97
N THR A 138 4.48 -8.46 -11.53
CA THR A 138 3.28 -7.86 -12.14
C THR A 138 2.48 -7.03 -11.14
N LYS A 139 2.39 -7.53 -9.91
CA LYS A 139 1.69 -6.93 -8.79
C LYS A 139 2.20 -7.57 -7.50
N THR A 140 2.20 -6.83 -6.41
CA THR A 140 2.53 -7.35 -5.08
C THR A 140 1.82 -6.50 -4.02
N PHE A 141 1.83 -6.98 -2.77
CA PHE A 141 1.37 -6.20 -1.63
C PHE A 141 2.49 -6.19 -0.59
N ILE A 142 2.94 -5.00 -0.18
CA ILE A 142 4.00 -4.84 0.81
C ILE A 142 3.54 -3.98 1.99
N TYR A 143 4.31 -4.00 3.07
CA TYR A 143 4.09 -3.15 4.23
C TYR A 143 5.30 -2.26 4.49
N GLY A 144 5.03 -1.05 4.96
CA GLY A 144 6.04 -0.13 5.46
C GLY A 144 5.97 0.03 6.96
N THR A 145 7.12 0.14 7.60
CA THR A 145 7.21 0.33 9.05
C THR A 145 8.07 1.52 9.44
N TYR A 146 7.70 2.14 10.55
CA TYR A 146 8.49 3.18 11.22
C TYR A 146 8.29 3.08 12.73
N ASN A 147 9.38 3.18 13.50
CA ASN A 147 9.40 3.10 14.96
C ASN A 147 8.74 1.83 15.55
N GLY A 148 8.83 0.70 14.84
CA GLY A 148 8.25 -0.58 15.27
C GLY A 148 6.76 -0.75 14.97
N GLU A 149 6.16 0.12 14.16
CA GLU A 149 4.75 0.03 13.76
C GLU A 149 4.59 -0.01 12.24
N ILE A 150 3.55 -0.69 11.74
CA ILE A 150 3.13 -0.60 10.34
C ILE A 150 2.52 0.79 10.11
N VAL A 151 3.11 1.56 9.20
CA VAL A 151 2.69 2.92 8.86
C VAL A 151 2.01 3.04 7.50
N PHE A 152 2.12 2.02 6.65
CA PHE A 152 1.32 1.89 5.44
C PHE A 152 1.17 0.43 4.98
N GLY A 153 0.16 0.18 4.15
CA GLY A 153 0.07 -0.99 3.27
C GLY A 153 0.06 -0.52 1.81
N GLU A 154 0.72 -1.28 0.93
CA GLU A 154 1.07 -0.82 -0.41
C GLU A 154 0.87 -1.94 -1.45
N PRO A 155 -0.24 -1.89 -2.20
CA PRO A 155 -0.33 -2.57 -3.48
C PRO A 155 0.60 -1.89 -4.49
N MET A 156 1.54 -2.64 -5.07
CA MET A 156 2.34 -2.18 -6.21
C MET A 156 1.81 -2.88 -7.47
N LEU A 157 1.54 -2.13 -8.54
CA LEU A 157 0.89 -2.64 -9.76
C LEU A 157 1.67 -2.20 -10.99
N THR A 158 2.17 -3.14 -11.78
CA THR A 158 2.79 -2.80 -13.07
C THR A 158 1.78 -2.20 -14.04
N LYS A 159 2.24 -1.22 -14.83
CA LYS A 159 1.40 -0.60 -15.86
C LYS A 159 0.91 -1.63 -16.88
N SER A 160 1.79 -2.55 -17.31
CA SER A 160 1.46 -3.59 -18.28
C SER A 160 0.37 -4.53 -17.77
N TRP A 161 0.38 -4.87 -16.48
CA TRP A 161 -0.68 -5.67 -15.87
C TRP A 161 -2.00 -4.91 -15.78
N LEU A 162 -1.98 -3.61 -15.45
CA LEU A 162 -3.19 -2.77 -15.48
C LEU A 162 -3.79 -2.72 -16.89
N GLU A 163 -2.96 -2.63 -17.94
CA GLU A 163 -3.41 -2.58 -19.33
C GLU A 163 -4.13 -3.86 -19.81
N THR A 164 -3.99 -4.98 -19.09
CA THR A 164 -4.79 -6.19 -19.34
C THR A 164 -6.23 -6.07 -18.83
N GLN A 165 -6.62 -4.93 -18.26
CA GLN A 165 -7.97 -4.65 -17.75
C GLN A 165 -8.43 -5.69 -16.72
N PRO A 166 -7.69 -5.87 -15.61
CA PRO A 166 -7.96 -6.95 -14.67
C PRO A 166 -9.33 -6.83 -14.00
N ASN A 167 -9.89 -7.97 -13.64
CA ASN A 167 -10.93 -8.11 -12.62
C ASN A 167 -10.36 -9.03 -11.53
N PHE A 168 -9.66 -8.43 -10.59
CA PHE A 168 -8.80 -9.12 -9.65
C PHE A 168 -9.17 -8.80 -8.20
N THR A 169 -9.11 -9.82 -7.34
CA THR A 169 -9.23 -9.70 -5.89
C THR A 169 -8.32 -10.74 -5.24
N GLU A 170 -7.59 -10.35 -4.20
CA GLU A 170 -6.71 -11.23 -3.43
C GLU A 170 -6.76 -10.90 -1.94
N ALA A 171 -6.60 -11.94 -1.11
CA ALA A 171 -6.51 -11.79 0.33
C ALA A 171 -5.15 -11.19 0.73
N ILE A 172 -5.15 -10.27 1.69
CA ILE A 172 -3.93 -9.70 2.24
C ILE A 172 -3.48 -10.60 3.41
N LYS A 173 -2.19 -10.93 3.51
CA LYS A 173 -1.65 -11.58 4.72
C LYS A 173 -1.71 -10.59 5.88
N LEU A 174 -2.30 -10.97 7.01
CA LEU A 174 -2.62 -10.05 8.10
C LEU A 174 -1.71 -10.24 9.32
N PRO A 175 -1.39 -9.16 10.06
CA PRO A 175 -0.86 -9.27 11.41
C PRO A 175 -1.82 -10.01 12.36
N GLU A 176 -1.26 -10.74 13.32
CA GLU A 176 -2.03 -11.39 14.41
C GLU A 176 -2.50 -10.37 15.47
N ALA A 177 -1.79 -9.26 15.60
CA ALA A 177 -2.07 -8.25 16.61
C ALA A 177 -1.69 -6.84 16.13
N TYR A 178 -2.54 -5.89 16.52
CA TYR A 178 -2.54 -4.51 16.02
C TYR A 178 -2.26 -3.57 17.18
N SER A 179 -1.46 -2.51 16.94
CA SER A 179 -1.18 -1.50 17.97
C SER A 179 -2.34 -0.50 18.14
N LYS A 180 -3.20 -0.36 17.13
CA LYS A 180 -4.32 0.58 17.11
C LYS A 180 -5.66 -0.10 16.83
N SER A 181 -6.69 0.25 17.61
CA SER A 181 -8.07 -0.13 17.32
C SER A 181 -8.59 0.63 16.11
N ALA A 182 -8.91 -0.07 15.02
CA ALA A 182 -9.42 0.53 13.78
C ALA A 182 -10.01 -0.55 12.85
N TYR A 183 -10.58 -0.14 11.73
CA TYR A 183 -10.94 -1.04 10.64
C TYR A 183 -9.76 -1.25 9.69
N TYR A 184 -9.36 -2.51 9.51
CA TYR A 184 -8.25 -2.93 8.65
C TYR A 184 -8.75 -3.83 7.52
N PRO A 185 -8.22 -3.69 6.29
CA PRO A 185 -8.63 -4.50 5.16
C PRO A 185 -8.21 -5.95 5.33
N THR A 186 -8.94 -6.85 4.67
CA THR A 186 -8.58 -8.28 4.61
C THR A 186 -8.30 -8.77 3.20
N SER A 187 -8.57 -7.94 2.20
CA SER A 187 -8.28 -8.18 0.79
C SER A 187 -8.05 -6.87 0.07
N TYR A 188 -7.50 -6.93 -1.14
CA TYR A 188 -7.48 -5.80 -2.07
C TYR A 188 -7.99 -6.25 -3.43
N SER A 189 -8.50 -5.29 -4.20
CA SER A 189 -9.01 -5.51 -5.55
C SER A 189 -8.46 -4.50 -6.54
N VAL A 190 -8.32 -4.95 -7.79
CA VAL A 190 -8.08 -4.08 -8.95
C VAL A 190 -9.05 -4.49 -10.04
N LYS A 191 -9.97 -3.59 -10.38
CA LYS A 191 -11.09 -3.88 -11.29
C LYS A 191 -11.22 -2.81 -12.35
N TYR A 192 -11.27 -3.21 -13.62
CA TYR A 192 -11.61 -2.35 -14.73
C TYR A 192 -13.10 -2.47 -15.08
N GLU A 193 -13.80 -1.35 -15.11
CA GLU A 193 -15.18 -1.25 -15.62
C GLU A 193 -15.15 -0.68 -17.04
N ARG A 194 -15.67 -1.46 -17.99
CA ARG A 194 -15.53 -1.20 -19.43
C ARG A 194 -16.34 -0.01 -19.93
N THR A 195 -17.51 0.22 -19.35
CA THR A 195 -18.48 1.23 -19.82
C THR A 195 -17.98 2.65 -19.54
N GLN A 196 -17.52 2.88 -18.31
CA GLN A 196 -16.97 4.14 -17.83
C GLN A 196 -15.47 4.25 -18.10
N GLN A 197 -14.83 3.15 -18.50
CA GLN A 197 -13.39 3.05 -18.73
C GLN A 197 -12.59 3.45 -17.47
N VAL A 198 -13.04 2.99 -16.31
CA VAL A 198 -12.45 3.32 -15.01
C VAL A 198 -11.82 2.09 -14.37
N TYR A 199 -10.62 2.25 -13.85
CA TYR A 199 -10.00 1.33 -12.91
C TYR A 199 -10.35 1.74 -11.48
N THR A 200 -10.61 0.74 -10.65
CA THR A 200 -10.73 0.85 -9.20
C THR A 200 -9.64 0.02 -8.56
N MET A 201 -8.78 0.66 -7.78
CA MET A 201 -7.88 0.00 -6.82
C MET A 201 -8.48 0.22 -5.43
N SER A 202 -8.81 -0.85 -4.72
CA SER A 202 -9.39 -0.78 -3.38
C SER A 202 -8.80 -1.75 -2.36
N LEU A 203 -8.73 -1.30 -1.12
CA LEU A 203 -8.59 -2.14 0.06
C LEU A 203 -10.01 -2.47 0.54
N ASP A 204 -10.33 -3.76 0.58
CA ASP A 204 -11.70 -4.24 0.75
C ASP A 204 -11.87 -4.99 2.07
N ARG A 205 -13.14 -5.23 2.41
CA ARG A 205 -13.56 -6.05 3.55
C ARG A 205 -12.87 -5.57 4.83
N LEU A 206 -12.96 -4.27 5.07
CA LEU A 206 -12.43 -3.64 6.26
C LEU A 206 -13.15 -4.20 7.48
N MET A 207 -12.38 -4.77 8.42
CA MET A 207 -12.90 -5.36 9.65
C MET A 207 -12.26 -4.70 10.87
N PHE A 208 -13.07 -4.48 11.89
CA PHE A 208 -12.59 -3.94 13.15
C PHE A 208 -11.58 -4.91 13.80
N ARG A 209 -10.43 -4.36 14.19
CA ARG A 209 -9.44 -5.02 15.03
C ARG A 209 -9.26 -4.17 16.27
N SER A 210 -9.34 -4.79 17.45
CA SER A 210 -8.96 -4.12 18.69
C SER A 210 -7.45 -4.10 18.82
N SER A 211 -6.92 -3.03 19.40
CA SER A 211 -5.54 -2.99 19.83
C SER A 211 -5.28 -4.07 20.88
N LYS A 212 -4.08 -4.62 20.87
CA LYS A 212 -3.58 -5.47 21.95
C LYS A 212 -2.35 -4.80 22.55
N SER A 213 -2.35 -4.64 23.87
CA SER A 213 -1.13 -4.33 24.59
C SER A 213 -0.23 -5.56 24.54
N PHE A 214 1.06 -5.33 24.32
CA PHE A 214 2.10 -6.35 24.39
C PHE A 214 3.05 -6.05 25.54
#